data_AF-A1TFG3-F1
#
_entry.id   AF-A1TFG3-F1
#
_cell.length_a   1.000
_cell.length_b   1.000
_cell.length_c   1.000
_cell.angle_alpha   90.00
_cell.angle_beta   90.00
_cell.angle_gamma   90.00
#
_symmetry.space_group_name_H-M   'P 1'
#
loop_
_entity.id
_entity.type
_entity.pdbx_description
1 polymer ?
#
loop_
_entity_poly.entity_id
_entity_poly.type
_entity_poly.pdbx_seq_one_letter_code
_entity_poly.pdbx_strand_id
1 'polypeptide(L)'
;MTDPESQPTHHGAAERRHAVRRWIPGGAAVILVIILALVAVFILVRPGWFETPFQEGPPPELAYIKSLADLGERDGVRLSDDGTLAKAVTAPLPVDSRVDHAHLLLAGRAQVAEASTVFLRVLADGESVYVDELKPGNHDVKAEILLPPGVLDDGSVTVQMRLTGALDEGTCNPTNELGSFVLLDPAETRIEATLYNPVYSVRDAVGALNRDVTLEVAAPKEDRAWFETAARMGVALTQRGYRVSYHAVADSPPGNWRSRILLGPVDRLTELGWTAPEDAGPRTWQVGRIDDTAVLALTDPAAQAAAPFLLTDAVTTADSAANESRVDSPEEPVGDAVSLAPLGMDTAVQRIGDRRVWRTPYWLTELPGGRVPREVRLQLRLPLIGEEARWMVQIQLNGQLLDSVQLAGGSATQDVTVPIPEGIEALRNDLAVTLLRDRDLVGCTTRSPSYDVQLLPTSSLVLGGPGAGLTAVPADFAAGFDILLPSSSTDDPATSLAALVPTLAHFRGWLQPMSFVWDGLPSDRPFFLFGNPPSGVDVPVRLVDGRLVAAGFDLQAFQNGLVVERASAGAARGLVVIAVGRPPDNPVPYGREAARLVTGVDGGVVVSDPGGILTPAPTERFP
;
A
#
# COMPACT_ATOMS: atom_id res chain seq x y z
N MET A 1 -48.00 -48.63 -50.48
CA MET A 1 -47.39 -47.38 -49.98
C MET A 1 -46.47 -47.77 -48.83
N THR A 2 -45.36 -48.50 -48.99
CA THR A 2 -44.26 -48.47 -49.98
C THR A 2 -43.61 -47.10 -50.10
N ASP A 3 -42.63 -46.85 -49.23
CA ASP A 3 -41.23 -46.69 -49.67
C ASP A 3 -40.24 -46.84 -48.50
N PRO A 4 -39.34 -47.83 -48.58
CA PRO A 4 -38.02 -47.78 -47.96
C PRO A 4 -36.96 -47.99 -49.05
N GLU A 5 -35.86 -47.22 -49.07
CA GLU A 5 -34.64 -47.77 -49.69
C GLU A 5 -33.35 -47.14 -49.18
N SER A 6 -32.66 -47.93 -48.37
CA SER A 6 -31.21 -47.94 -48.16
C SER A 6 -30.52 -48.57 -49.37
N GLN A 7 -29.40 -48.01 -49.84
CA GLN A 7 -28.46 -48.74 -50.70
C GLN A 7 -26.99 -48.56 -50.29
N PRO A 8 -26.12 -49.58 -50.54
CA PRO A 8 -24.80 -49.70 -49.95
C PRO A 8 -23.61 -49.73 -50.95
N THR A 9 -22.40 -49.58 -50.39
CA THR A 9 -21.08 -50.18 -50.71
C THR A 9 -20.59 -50.47 -52.16
N HIS A 10 -19.43 -49.83 -52.45
CA HIS A 10 -18.18 -50.26 -53.12
C HIS A 10 -18.04 -51.46 -54.10
N HIS A 11 -17.23 -51.18 -55.14
CA HIS A 11 -16.37 -52.01 -56.04
C HIS A 11 -16.87 -52.07 -57.50
N GLY A 12 -16.09 -51.89 -58.57
CA GLY A 12 -14.68 -51.55 -58.80
C GLY A 12 -14.40 -51.60 -60.32
N ALA A 13 -13.32 -50.91 -60.73
CA ALA A 13 -12.51 -51.07 -61.96
C ALA A 13 -13.17 -51.00 -63.37
N ALA A 14 -12.75 -50.02 -64.19
CA ALA A 14 -11.85 -50.27 -65.34
C ALA A 14 -11.51 -48.98 -66.12
N GLU A 15 -10.24 -48.90 -66.50
CA GLU A 15 -9.69 -48.28 -67.72
C GLU A 15 -9.95 -46.79 -68.07
N ARG A 16 -8.87 -45.99 -68.06
CA ARG A 16 -8.13 -45.64 -69.29
C ARG A 16 -6.90 -44.80 -68.95
N ARG A 17 -5.72 -45.32 -69.31
CA ARG A 17 -4.45 -44.58 -69.29
C ARG A 17 -4.44 -43.59 -70.47
N HIS A 18 -4.47 -42.29 -70.19
CA HIS A 18 -3.99 -41.27 -71.12
C HIS A 18 -2.78 -40.57 -70.49
N ALA A 19 -1.60 -40.83 -71.05
CA ALA A 19 -0.38 -40.12 -70.75
C ALA A 19 -0.49 -38.67 -71.30
N VAL A 20 -0.79 -37.71 -70.43
CA VAL A 20 -0.73 -36.29 -70.76
C VAL A 20 0.68 -35.78 -70.52
N ARG A 21 1.41 -35.61 -71.62
CA ARG A 21 2.72 -34.95 -71.71
C ARG A 21 2.54 -33.47 -71.32
N ARG A 22 2.81 -33.11 -70.06
CA ARG A 22 2.76 -31.72 -69.59
C ARG A 22 3.95 -30.93 -70.16
N TRP A 23 3.62 -30.09 -71.12
CA TRP A 23 4.49 -29.07 -71.69
C TRP A 23 4.58 -27.92 -70.67
N ILE A 24 5.73 -27.73 -70.03
CA ILE A 24 5.98 -26.58 -69.17
C ILE A 24 6.29 -25.39 -70.11
N PRO A 25 5.46 -24.34 -70.15
CA PRO A 25 5.78 -23.16 -70.94
C PRO A 25 7.04 -22.51 -70.38
N GLY A 26 8.03 -22.22 -71.24
CA GLY A 26 9.36 -21.75 -70.86
C GLY A 26 9.40 -20.51 -69.95
N GLY A 27 8.31 -19.74 -69.87
CA GLY A 27 8.18 -18.62 -68.94
C GLY A 27 8.18 -19.01 -67.45
N ALA A 28 7.67 -20.21 -67.10
CA ALA A 28 7.62 -20.65 -65.71
C ALA A 28 9.01 -20.98 -65.14
N ALA A 29 9.92 -21.48 -65.99
CA ALA A 29 11.30 -21.78 -65.58
C ALA A 29 12.10 -20.50 -65.31
N VAL A 30 11.89 -19.45 -66.10
CA VAL A 30 12.55 -18.15 -65.90
C VAL A 30 12.10 -17.50 -64.60
N ILE A 31 10.80 -17.53 -64.29
CA ILE A 31 10.28 -17.01 -63.02
C ILE A 31 10.87 -17.78 -61.84
N LEU A 32 10.95 -19.11 -61.92
CA LEU A 32 11.54 -19.93 -60.87
C LEU A 32 13.02 -19.58 -60.62
N VAL A 33 13.79 -19.35 -61.69
CA VAL A 33 15.21 -18.94 -61.60
C VAL A 33 15.34 -17.55 -60.99
N ILE A 34 14.46 -16.60 -61.34
CA ILE A 34 14.45 -15.26 -60.74
C ILE A 34 14.11 -15.34 -59.25
N ILE A 35 13.12 -16.14 -58.86
CA ILE A 35 12.75 -16.34 -57.46
C ILE A 35 13.92 -16.98 -56.70
N LEU A 36 14.55 -18.02 -57.24
CA LEU A 36 15.72 -18.65 -56.63
C LEU A 36 16.90 -17.69 -56.50
N ALA A 37 17.13 -16.83 -57.50
CA ALA A 37 18.17 -15.80 -57.45
C ALA A 37 17.87 -14.74 -56.38
N LEU A 38 16.61 -14.29 -56.26
CA LEU A 38 16.19 -13.35 -55.21
C LEU A 38 16.33 -13.96 -53.81
N VAL A 39 15.92 -15.21 -53.64
CA VAL A 39 16.10 -15.94 -52.38
C VAL A 39 17.58 -16.11 -52.06
N ALA A 40 18.41 -16.46 -53.04
CA ALA A 40 19.85 -16.58 -52.85
C ALA A 40 20.49 -15.24 -52.47
N VAL A 41 20.09 -14.12 -53.11
CA VAL A 41 20.52 -12.77 -52.73
C VAL A 41 20.08 -12.42 -51.31
N PHE A 42 18.85 -12.77 -50.92
CA PHE A 42 18.33 -12.53 -49.58
C PHE A 42 19.11 -13.31 -48.51
N ILE A 43 19.48 -14.57 -48.81
CA ILE A 43 20.29 -15.42 -47.92
C ILE A 43 21.74 -14.94 -47.84
N LEU A 44 22.34 -14.47 -48.95
CA LEU A 44 23.73 -14.01 -48.99
C LEU A 44 23.92 -12.61 -48.39
N VAL A 45 22.97 -11.70 -48.60
CA VAL A 45 23.07 -10.30 -48.14
C VAL A 45 22.74 -10.17 -46.65
N ARG A 46 22.00 -11.12 -46.05
CA ARG A 46 21.57 -11.12 -44.63
C ARG A 46 21.35 -9.70 -44.10
N PRO A 47 20.33 -8.99 -44.61
CA PRO A 47 20.23 -7.58 -44.30
C PRO A 47 19.92 -7.44 -42.79
N GLY A 48 20.76 -6.66 -42.08
CA GLY A 48 20.87 -6.66 -40.61
C GLY A 48 19.64 -6.24 -39.80
N TRP A 49 18.50 -6.03 -40.45
CA TRP A 49 17.20 -5.80 -39.81
C TRP A 49 16.49 -7.09 -39.36
N PHE A 50 17.04 -8.27 -39.70
CA PHE A 50 16.56 -9.58 -39.18
C PHE A 50 17.32 -10.07 -37.93
N GLU A 51 18.39 -9.37 -37.50
CA GLU A 51 19.20 -9.77 -36.34
C GLU A 51 18.91 -8.95 -35.07
N THR A 52 17.93 -8.03 -35.10
CA THR A 52 17.35 -7.56 -33.84
C THR A 52 16.47 -8.69 -33.31
N PRO A 53 16.77 -9.27 -32.13
CA PRO A 53 15.82 -10.16 -31.50
C PRO A 53 14.50 -9.39 -31.40
N PHE A 54 13.40 -9.99 -31.86
CA PHE A 54 12.08 -9.47 -31.52
C PHE A 54 12.06 -9.33 -30.00
N GLN A 55 12.10 -8.09 -29.51
CA GLN A 55 11.84 -7.83 -28.11
C GLN A 55 10.38 -8.25 -27.91
N GLU A 56 10.17 -9.38 -27.24
CA GLU A 56 8.84 -9.80 -26.80
C GLU A 56 8.39 -8.78 -25.74
N GLY A 57 7.70 -7.73 -26.19
CA GLY A 57 7.15 -6.68 -25.31
C GLY A 57 6.93 -5.36 -26.04
N PRO A 58 6.04 -4.49 -25.53
CA PRO A 58 5.94 -3.13 -26.04
C PRO A 58 7.24 -2.36 -25.81
N PRO A 59 7.47 -1.25 -26.55
CA PRO A 59 8.53 -0.31 -26.25
C PRO A 59 8.52 0.06 -24.75
N PRO A 60 9.68 0.22 -24.08
CA PRO A 60 9.74 0.48 -22.64
C PRO A 60 8.85 1.63 -22.18
N GLU A 61 8.75 2.70 -22.97
CA GLU A 61 7.93 3.89 -22.72
C GLU A 61 6.42 3.63 -22.76
N LEU A 62 5.98 2.55 -23.40
CA LEU A 62 4.59 2.08 -23.43
C LEU A 62 4.32 0.93 -22.45
N ALA A 63 5.36 0.39 -21.80
CA ALA A 63 5.24 -0.70 -20.84
C ALA A 63 4.87 -0.18 -19.44
N TYR A 64 3.72 -0.60 -18.93
CA TYR A 64 3.27 -0.36 -17.56
C TYR A 64 3.32 -1.65 -16.74
N ILE A 65 3.97 -1.61 -15.57
CA ILE A 65 4.13 -2.78 -14.71
C ILE A 65 3.92 -2.37 -13.25
N LYS A 66 3.12 -3.16 -12.52
CA LYS A 66 2.93 -3.04 -11.07
C LYS A 66 3.00 -4.41 -10.40
N SER A 67 4.08 -4.66 -9.67
CA SER A 67 4.19 -5.84 -8.81
C SER A 67 3.46 -5.67 -7.48
N LEU A 68 3.22 -6.76 -6.77
CA LEU A 68 2.73 -6.73 -5.39
C LEU A 68 3.65 -5.89 -4.48
N ALA A 69 4.97 -5.99 -4.66
CA ALA A 69 5.96 -5.18 -3.95
C ALA A 69 5.77 -3.68 -4.23
N ASP A 70 5.55 -3.32 -5.50
CA ASP A 70 5.29 -1.94 -5.92
C ASP A 70 3.98 -1.39 -5.34
N LEU A 71 3.00 -2.26 -5.05
CA LEU A 71 1.72 -1.92 -4.45
C LEU A 71 1.75 -1.91 -2.91
N GLY A 72 2.85 -2.38 -2.31
CA GLY A 72 3.11 -2.34 -0.87
C GLY A 72 3.09 -3.69 -0.18
N GLU A 73 2.76 -4.77 -0.89
CA GLU A 73 2.69 -6.15 -0.36
C GLU A 73 4.07 -6.82 -0.49
N ARG A 74 5.10 -6.25 0.16
CA ARG A 74 6.50 -6.66 0.03
C ARG A 74 6.84 -8.06 0.54
N ASP A 75 6.07 -8.55 1.49
CA ASP A 75 6.23 -9.90 2.04
C ASP A 75 5.45 -10.95 1.23
N GLY A 76 4.80 -10.51 0.15
CA GLY A 76 3.92 -11.31 -0.67
C GLY A 76 2.50 -11.36 -0.11
N VAL A 77 1.64 -12.11 -0.80
CA VAL A 77 0.27 -12.36 -0.34
C VAL A 77 0.18 -13.78 0.19
N ARG A 78 -0.06 -13.91 1.49
CA ARG A 78 -0.30 -15.19 2.17
C ARG A 78 -1.80 -15.48 2.26
N LEU A 79 -2.20 -16.63 1.75
CA LEU A 79 -3.55 -17.18 1.90
C LEU A 79 -3.48 -18.51 2.65
N SER A 80 -4.16 -18.62 3.80
CA SER A 80 -4.11 -19.81 4.63
C SER A 80 -5.27 -19.87 5.63
N ASP A 81 -5.50 -21.05 6.20
CA ASP A 81 -6.58 -21.32 7.16
C ASP A 81 -6.42 -20.56 8.49
N ASP A 82 -5.17 -20.38 8.93
CA ASP A 82 -4.81 -19.65 10.16
C ASP A 82 -4.81 -18.13 9.99
N GLY A 83 -4.97 -17.65 8.76
CA GLY A 83 -4.87 -16.24 8.39
C GLY A 83 -6.05 -15.78 7.56
N THR A 84 -5.78 -15.41 6.31
CA THR A 84 -6.73 -14.78 5.41
C THR A 84 -6.99 -15.70 4.23
N LEU A 85 -8.24 -16.15 4.04
CA LEU A 85 -8.60 -16.96 2.86
C LEU A 85 -8.83 -16.14 1.59
N ALA A 86 -8.94 -14.81 1.70
CA ALA A 86 -9.13 -13.90 0.58
C ALA A 86 -8.42 -12.57 0.80
N LYS A 87 -7.53 -12.17 -0.11
CA LYS A 87 -6.85 -10.87 -0.09
C LYS A 87 -7.20 -10.11 -1.36
N ALA A 88 -7.59 -8.85 -1.22
CA ALA A 88 -7.75 -7.92 -2.34
C ALA A 88 -6.57 -6.95 -2.38
N VAL A 89 -6.10 -6.65 -3.59
CA VAL A 89 -5.08 -5.65 -3.87
C VAL A 89 -5.58 -4.79 -5.03
N THR A 90 -5.57 -3.47 -4.84
CA THR A 90 -5.98 -2.51 -5.88
C THR A 90 -4.74 -1.90 -6.52
N ALA A 91 -4.67 -1.98 -7.85
CA ALA A 91 -3.60 -1.38 -8.63
C ALA A 91 -4.15 -0.20 -9.45
N PRO A 92 -3.54 0.99 -9.37
CA PRO A 92 -3.87 2.09 -10.27
C PRO A 92 -3.51 1.72 -11.72
N LEU A 93 -4.26 2.24 -12.68
CA LEU A 93 -4.03 2.09 -14.11
C LEU A 93 -4.01 3.48 -14.77
N PRO A 94 -3.11 3.74 -15.74
CA PRO A 94 -3.12 5.00 -16.47
C PRO A 94 -4.43 5.20 -17.25
N VAL A 95 -5.07 6.34 -17.05
CA VAL A 95 -6.35 6.69 -17.68
C VAL A 95 -6.11 7.46 -18.98
N ASP A 96 -5.27 8.49 -18.93
CA ASP A 96 -5.09 9.42 -20.05
C ASP A 96 -4.21 8.80 -21.16
N SER A 97 -3.24 7.99 -20.76
CA SER A 97 -2.35 7.21 -21.61
C SER A 97 -3.04 6.01 -22.28
N ARG A 98 -4.20 5.63 -21.72
CA ARG A 98 -5.07 4.49 -22.08
C ARG A 98 -4.37 3.14 -22.05
N VAL A 99 -4.98 2.18 -21.37
CA VAL A 99 -4.55 0.79 -21.41
C VAL A 99 -5.14 0.09 -22.65
N ASP A 100 -4.30 -0.59 -23.43
CA ASP A 100 -4.72 -1.41 -24.57
C ASP A 100 -5.13 -2.81 -24.13
N HIS A 101 -4.20 -3.51 -23.46
CA HIS A 101 -4.43 -4.81 -22.87
C HIS A 101 -3.62 -4.92 -21.58
N ALA A 102 -4.15 -5.70 -20.63
CA ALA A 102 -3.50 -5.95 -19.35
C ALA A 102 -3.58 -7.43 -18.97
N HIS A 103 -2.51 -7.93 -18.37
CA HIS A 103 -2.36 -9.29 -17.90
C HIS A 103 -1.99 -9.26 -16.43
N LEU A 104 -2.62 -10.12 -15.63
CA LEU A 104 -2.16 -10.46 -14.30
C LEU A 104 -1.28 -11.70 -14.39
N LEU A 105 -0.02 -11.54 -14.05
CA LEU A 105 0.92 -12.64 -13.85
C LEU A 105 0.90 -13.01 -12.37
N LEU A 106 0.46 -14.23 -12.05
CA LEU A 106 0.54 -14.82 -10.72
C LEU A 106 1.75 -15.74 -10.65
N ALA A 107 2.54 -15.58 -9.61
CA ALA A 107 3.69 -16.44 -9.32
C ALA A 107 3.82 -16.66 -7.81
N GLY A 108 4.09 -17.88 -7.38
CA GLY A 108 4.21 -18.19 -5.97
C GLY A 108 4.36 -19.68 -5.69
N ARG A 109 4.10 -20.06 -4.44
CA ARG A 109 4.17 -21.43 -3.96
C ARG A 109 2.92 -21.79 -3.17
N ALA A 110 2.48 -23.03 -3.31
CA ALA A 110 1.36 -23.58 -2.59
C ALA A 110 1.74 -24.90 -1.91
N GLN A 111 1.14 -25.13 -0.75
CA GLN A 111 1.14 -26.40 -0.03
C GLN A 111 -0.31 -26.77 0.26
N VAL A 112 -0.74 -27.92 -0.24
CA VAL A 112 -2.12 -28.43 -0.04
C VAL A 112 -2.03 -29.83 0.54
N ALA A 113 -2.81 -30.14 1.57
CA ALA A 113 -2.82 -31.48 2.15
C ALA A 113 -3.35 -32.52 1.16
N GLU A 114 -2.82 -33.75 1.21
CA GLU A 114 -3.14 -34.85 0.28
C GLU A 114 -4.63 -35.16 0.14
N ALA A 115 -5.36 -34.97 1.24
CA ALA A 115 -6.78 -35.21 1.31
C ALA A 115 -7.60 -33.92 1.10
N SER A 116 -7.07 -32.85 0.51
CA SER A 116 -7.81 -31.61 0.31
C SER A 116 -8.10 -31.35 -1.16
N THR A 117 -9.27 -30.78 -1.44
CA THR A 117 -9.59 -30.20 -2.75
C THR A 117 -9.70 -28.69 -2.57
N VAL A 118 -8.70 -27.96 -3.07
CA VAL A 118 -8.59 -26.50 -2.90
C VAL A 118 -8.46 -25.84 -4.25
N PHE A 119 -9.23 -24.77 -4.45
CA PHE A 119 -9.22 -23.94 -5.64
C PHE A 119 -8.68 -22.56 -5.32
N LEU A 120 -7.77 -22.06 -6.14
CA LEU A 120 -7.39 -20.66 -6.19
C LEU A 120 -8.32 -19.94 -7.17
N ARG A 121 -9.05 -18.95 -6.68
CA ARG A 121 -9.93 -18.09 -7.47
C ARG A 121 -9.38 -16.68 -7.49
N VAL A 122 -9.42 -16.05 -8.66
CA VAL A 122 -9.04 -14.66 -8.84
C VAL A 122 -10.23 -13.91 -9.40
N LEU A 123 -10.55 -12.80 -8.76
CA LEU A 123 -11.59 -11.88 -9.21
C LEU A 123 -10.95 -10.53 -9.54
N ALA A 124 -11.30 -9.93 -10.68
CA ALA A 124 -10.96 -8.56 -11.03
C ALA A 124 -12.24 -7.72 -10.95
N ASP A 125 -12.28 -6.74 -10.04
CA ASP A 125 -13.46 -5.90 -9.74
C ASP A 125 -14.76 -6.70 -9.51
N GLY A 126 -14.61 -7.87 -8.89
CA GLY A 126 -15.71 -8.78 -8.57
C GLY A 126 -16.06 -9.78 -9.67
N GLU A 127 -15.50 -9.65 -10.88
CA GLU A 127 -15.65 -10.62 -11.96
C GLU A 127 -14.62 -11.76 -11.83
N SER A 128 -15.06 -13.01 -11.89
CA SER A 128 -14.18 -14.19 -11.76
C SER A 128 -13.38 -14.41 -13.05
N VAL A 129 -12.10 -14.06 -13.05
CA VAL A 129 -11.21 -14.13 -14.24
C VAL A 129 -10.34 -15.40 -14.27
N TYR A 130 -10.14 -16.06 -13.13
CA TYR A 130 -9.38 -17.31 -13.05
C TYR A 130 -9.88 -18.19 -11.92
N VAL A 131 -9.91 -19.50 -12.17
CA VAL A 131 -10.19 -20.54 -11.18
C VAL A 131 -9.36 -21.75 -11.56
N ASP A 132 -8.55 -22.25 -10.64
CA ASP A 132 -7.77 -23.47 -10.85
C ASP A 132 -7.70 -24.31 -9.58
N GLU A 133 -7.62 -25.63 -9.75
CA GLU A 133 -7.45 -26.58 -8.66
C GLU A 133 -5.96 -26.67 -8.30
N LEU A 134 -5.64 -26.41 -7.03
CA LEU A 134 -4.29 -26.52 -6.52
C LEU A 134 -3.96 -28.00 -6.30
N LYS A 135 -2.77 -28.40 -6.78
CA LYS A 135 -2.33 -29.79 -6.66
C LYS A 135 -2.03 -30.14 -5.20
N PRO A 136 -2.29 -31.38 -4.75
CA PRO A 136 -1.81 -31.81 -3.45
C PRO A 136 -0.27 -31.74 -3.32
N GLY A 137 0.21 -31.56 -2.10
CA GLY A 137 1.62 -31.40 -1.77
C GLY A 137 2.17 -29.99 -2.05
N ASN A 138 3.50 -29.88 -2.15
CA ASN A 138 4.19 -28.63 -2.45
C ASN A 138 4.32 -28.45 -3.96
N HIS A 139 3.91 -27.29 -4.48
CA HIS A 139 4.04 -26.96 -5.89
C HIS A 139 4.12 -25.45 -6.13
N ASP A 140 4.63 -25.07 -7.31
CA ASP A 140 4.62 -23.68 -7.75
C ASP A 140 3.23 -23.30 -8.28
N VAL A 141 2.82 -22.07 -7.98
CA VAL A 141 1.64 -21.43 -8.57
C VAL A 141 2.15 -20.50 -9.66
N LYS A 142 1.76 -20.74 -10.91
CA LYS A 142 2.06 -19.85 -12.04
C LYS A 142 0.85 -19.75 -12.95
N ALA A 143 0.38 -18.55 -13.19
CA ALA A 143 -0.72 -18.28 -14.11
C ALA A 143 -0.53 -16.94 -14.81
N GLU A 144 -0.88 -16.89 -16.09
CA GLU A 144 -1.04 -15.64 -16.84
C GLU A 144 -2.51 -15.49 -17.15
N ILE A 145 -3.09 -14.38 -16.69
CA ILE A 145 -4.54 -14.15 -16.71
C ILE A 145 -4.79 -12.86 -17.46
N LEU A 146 -5.44 -12.93 -18.62
CA LEU A 146 -5.88 -11.75 -19.36
C LEU A 146 -6.99 -11.04 -18.58
N LEU A 147 -6.83 -9.74 -18.33
CA LEU A 147 -7.85 -8.93 -17.69
C LEU A 147 -8.89 -8.46 -18.72
N PRO A 148 -10.21 -8.63 -18.46
CA PRO A 148 -11.25 -8.15 -19.36
C PRO A 148 -11.17 -6.62 -19.59
N PRO A 149 -11.48 -6.11 -20.80
CA PRO A 149 -11.44 -4.66 -21.04
C PRO A 149 -12.31 -3.84 -20.07
N GLY A 150 -13.47 -4.37 -19.67
CA GLY A 150 -14.39 -3.67 -18.77
C GLY A 150 -13.87 -3.44 -17.35
N VAL A 151 -12.83 -4.16 -16.91
CA VAL A 151 -12.18 -3.90 -15.61
C VAL A 151 -11.05 -2.86 -15.69
N LEU A 152 -10.73 -2.38 -16.89
CA LEU A 152 -9.63 -1.43 -17.12
C LEU A 152 -10.12 0.02 -17.23
N ASP A 153 -11.43 0.23 -17.37
CA ASP A 153 -12.04 1.54 -17.65
C ASP A 153 -12.05 2.49 -16.44
N ASP A 154 -12.00 1.95 -15.21
CA ASP A 154 -12.15 2.71 -13.97
C ASP A 154 -10.85 3.38 -13.47
N GLY A 155 -9.75 3.27 -14.23
CA GLY A 155 -8.44 3.83 -13.85
C GLY A 155 -7.77 3.14 -12.66
N SER A 156 -8.34 2.03 -12.21
CA SER A 156 -7.74 1.10 -11.26
C SER A 156 -8.40 -0.26 -11.41
N VAL A 157 -7.72 -1.32 -10.99
CA VAL A 157 -8.26 -2.67 -10.96
C VAL A 157 -8.05 -3.27 -9.58
N THR A 158 -9.11 -3.80 -8.98
CA THR A 158 -9.05 -4.52 -7.71
C THR A 158 -9.01 -6.02 -7.97
N VAL A 159 -7.83 -6.61 -7.74
CA VAL A 159 -7.61 -8.04 -7.87
C VAL A 159 -7.78 -8.72 -6.51
N GLN A 160 -8.79 -9.58 -6.39
CA GLN A 160 -9.01 -10.41 -5.21
C GLN A 160 -8.58 -11.85 -5.48
N MET A 161 -7.62 -12.33 -4.69
CA MET A 161 -7.17 -13.72 -4.68
C MET A 161 -7.83 -14.44 -3.50
N ARG A 162 -8.47 -15.57 -3.76
CA ARG A 162 -9.28 -16.30 -2.77
C ARG A 162 -9.06 -17.81 -2.86
N LEU A 163 -8.88 -18.45 -1.72
CA LEU A 163 -8.94 -19.90 -1.59
C LEU A 163 -10.37 -20.35 -1.26
N THR A 164 -10.81 -21.42 -1.93
CA THR A 164 -12.07 -22.10 -1.64
C THR A 164 -11.86 -23.60 -1.74
N GLY A 165 -12.48 -24.40 -0.90
CA GLY A 165 -12.29 -25.84 -0.94
C GLY A 165 -12.83 -26.54 0.28
N ALA A 166 -12.37 -27.77 0.49
CA ALA A 166 -12.59 -28.56 1.69
C ALA A 166 -11.44 -29.55 1.90
N LEU A 167 -11.09 -29.78 3.17
CA LEU A 167 -10.34 -30.95 3.63
C LEU A 167 -11.32 -32.16 3.69
N ASP A 168 -10.89 -33.31 3.18
CA ASP A 168 -11.69 -34.54 3.06
C ASP A 168 -12.41 -34.91 4.38
N GLU A 169 -13.66 -35.36 4.22
CA GLU A 169 -14.68 -35.51 5.28
C GLU A 169 -14.46 -36.75 6.18
N GLY A 170 -13.32 -37.46 6.03
CA GLY A 170 -13.01 -38.67 6.80
C GLY A 170 -12.86 -38.44 8.31
N THR A 171 -12.66 -37.20 8.75
CA THR A 171 -12.60 -36.79 10.15
C THR A 171 -13.32 -35.46 10.34
N CYS A 172 -14.22 -35.40 11.33
CA CYS A 172 -14.95 -34.19 11.67
C CYS A 172 -13.99 -33.13 12.21
N ASN A 173 -13.61 -32.16 11.37
CA ASN A 173 -12.90 -30.99 11.85
C ASN A 173 -13.93 -29.90 12.21
N PRO A 174 -13.99 -29.43 13.47
CA PRO A 174 -14.84 -28.29 13.84
C PRO A 174 -14.46 -26.99 13.11
N THR A 175 -13.26 -26.91 12.54
CA THR A 175 -12.80 -25.79 11.72
C THR A 175 -12.90 -26.16 10.23
N ASN A 176 -13.45 -25.27 9.39
CA ASN A 176 -13.44 -25.40 7.92
C ASN A 176 -12.02 -25.14 7.38
N GLU A 177 -11.03 -25.85 7.91
CA GLU A 177 -9.67 -25.83 7.41
C GLU A 177 -9.65 -26.45 6.00
N LEU A 178 -9.01 -25.75 5.07
CA LEU A 178 -8.71 -26.24 3.74
C LEU A 178 -7.48 -27.12 3.70
N GLY A 179 -6.67 -27.14 4.78
CA GLY A 179 -5.38 -27.80 4.81
C GLY A 179 -4.42 -27.18 3.80
N SER A 180 -4.50 -25.87 3.59
CA SER A 180 -3.77 -25.19 2.51
C SER A 180 -3.07 -23.90 2.93
N PHE A 181 -1.96 -23.65 2.25
CA PHE A 181 -1.15 -22.45 2.37
C PHE A 181 -0.70 -22.04 0.98
N VAL A 182 -0.95 -20.79 0.59
CA VAL A 182 -0.43 -20.18 -0.65
C VAL A 182 0.33 -18.91 -0.29
N LEU A 183 1.54 -18.78 -0.82
CA LEU A 183 2.34 -17.57 -0.73
C LEU A 183 2.67 -17.10 -2.14
N LEU A 184 2.08 -15.96 -2.52
CA LEU A 184 2.36 -15.29 -3.80
C LEU A 184 3.61 -14.44 -3.67
N ASP A 185 4.51 -14.54 -4.64
CA ASP A 185 5.77 -13.83 -4.67
C ASP A 185 5.54 -12.33 -4.94
N PRO A 186 6.12 -11.44 -4.11
CA PRO A 186 5.88 -10.01 -4.19
C PRO A 186 6.44 -9.35 -5.46
N ALA A 187 7.52 -9.86 -6.03
CA ALA A 187 8.18 -9.27 -7.20
C ALA A 187 7.69 -9.92 -8.50
N GLU A 188 7.44 -11.23 -8.49
CA GLU A 188 7.01 -11.96 -9.67
C GLU A 188 5.51 -11.82 -9.94
N THR A 189 4.67 -11.69 -8.90
CA THR A 189 3.23 -11.43 -9.07
C THR A 189 3.00 -9.96 -9.42
N ARG A 190 2.45 -9.70 -10.60
CA ARG A 190 2.35 -8.35 -11.15
C ARG A 190 1.27 -8.19 -12.20
N ILE A 191 0.81 -6.96 -12.36
CA ILE A 191 -0.02 -6.53 -13.47
C ILE A 191 0.89 -5.89 -14.51
N GLU A 192 0.85 -6.41 -15.73
CA GLU A 192 1.53 -5.84 -16.89
C GLU A 192 0.47 -5.30 -17.84
N ALA A 193 0.70 -4.10 -18.38
CA ALA A 193 -0.19 -3.46 -19.33
C ALA A 193 0.61 -2.76 -20.42
N THR A 194 0.05 -2.77 -21.63
CA THR A 194 0.55 -1.98 -22.75
C THR A 194 -0.27 -0.70 -22.87
N LEU A 195 0.40 0.44 -22.91
CA LEU A 195 -0.25 1.74 -23.07
C LEU A 195 -0.33 2.16 -24.54
N TYR A 196 -1.37 2.92 -24.90
CA TYR A 196 -1.46 3.54 -26.23
C TYR A 196 -0.47 4.69 -26.40
N ASN A 197 -0.26 5.47 -25.35
CA ASN A 197 0.68 6.57 -25.31
C ASN A 197 1.61 6.42 -24.10
N PRO A 198 2.84 6.97 -24.15
CA PRO A 198 3.67 7.07 -22.96
C PRO A 198 2.98 7.92 -21.90
N VAL A 199 3.24 7.65 -20.62
CA VAL A 199 2.72 8.46 -19.51
C VAL A 199 3.04 9.95 -19.73
N TYR A 200 2.01 10.79 -19.72
CA TYR A 200 2.16 12.21 -20.03
C TYR A 200 1.36 13.15 -19.12
N SER A 201 0.34 12.67 -18.40
CA SER A 201 -0.46 13.49 -17.48
C SER A 201 0.01 13.35 -16.04
N VAL A 202 -0.22 14.38 -15.21
CA VAL A 202 0.08 14.32 -13.77
C VAL A 202 -0.68 13.18 -13.10
N ARG A 203 -1.96 12.98 -13.47
CA ARG A 203 -2.80 11.87 -12.98
C ARG A 203 -2.15 10.52 -13.22
N ASP A 204 -1.75 10.24 -14.45
CA ASP A 204 -1.13 8.96 -14.82
C ASP A 204 0.25 8.78 -14.18
N ALA A 205 1.05 9.85 -14.11
CA ALA A 205 2.35 9.79 -13.46
C ALA A 205 2.23 9.46 -11.97
N VAL A 206 1.23 10.01 -11.28
CA VAL A 206 0.92 9.67 -9.87
C VAL A 206 0.45 8.21 -9.76
N GLY A 207 -0.47 7.76 -10.62
CA GLY A 207 -0.89 6.37 -10.67
C GLY A 207 0.28 5.40 -10.93
N ALA A 208 1.28 5.85 -11.70
CA ALA A 208 2.49 5.08 -11.98
C ALA A 208 3.52 5.07 -10.84
N LEU A 209 3.35 5.84 -9.75
CA LEU A 209 4.26 5.81 -8.61
C LEU A 209 4.19 4.47 -7.87
N ASN A 210 5.35 3.92 -7.52
CA ASN A 210 5.45 2.76 -6.64
C ASN A 210 5.25 3.19 -5.18
N ARG A 211 4.99 2.23 -4.27
CA ARG A 211 4.97 2.51 -2.84
C ARG A 211 6.32 2.96 -2.30
N ASP A 212 7.42 2.51 -2.90
CA ASP A 212 8.74 3.09 -2.67
C ASP A 212 8.89 4.34 -3.54
N VAL A 213 9.00 5.52 -2.92
CA VAL A 213 9.17 6.80 -3.61
C VAL A 213 10.44 7.48 -3.16
N THR A 214 11.19 8.01 -4.11
CA THR A 214 12.34 8.87 -3.84
C THR A 214 11.98 10.32 -4.17
N LEU A 215 12.11 11.20 -3.18
CA LEU A 215 12.05 12.65 -3.35
C LEU A 215 13.46 13.17 -3.65
N GLU A 216 13.68 13.58 -4.90
CA GLU A 216 14.95 14.14 -5.37
C GLU A 216 14.93 15.65 -5.16
N VAL A 217 15.71 16.14 -4.19
CA VAL A 217 15.72 17.56 -3.82
C VAL A 217 16.79 18.28 -4.64
N ALA A 218 16.37 18.98 -5.69
CA ALA A 218 17.20 19.72 -6.64
C ALA A 218 17.33 21.22 -6.33
N ALA A 219 16.74 21.66 -5.23
CA ALA A 219 16.67 23.07 -4.84
C ALA A 219 18.00 23.63 -4.31
N PRO A 220 18.22 24.96 -4.43
CA PRO A 220 19.32 25.64 -3.74
C PRO A 220 19.25 25.41 -2.23
N LYS A 221 20.40 25.21 -1.58
CA LYS A 221 20.45 24.91 -0.14
C LYS A 221 19.87 26.04 0.71
N GLU A 222 20.06 27.28 0.27
CA GLU A 222 19.53 28.47 0.92
C GLU A 222 18.00 28.62 0.82
N ASP A 223 17.33 27.88 -0.08
CA ASP A 223 15.90 28.00 -0.30
C ASP A 223 15.10 27.07 0.62
N ARG A 224 14.78 27.60 1.79
CA ARG A 224 14.00 26.92 2.83
C ARG A 224 12.61 26.50 2.34
N ALA A 225 12.00 27.19 1.37
CA ALA A 225 10.65 26.86 0.91
C ALA A 225 10.61 25.45 0.27
N TRP A 226 11.68 25.04 -0.41
CA TRP A 226 11.80 23.70 -0.96
C TRP A 226 11.99 22.63 0.12
N PHE A 227 12.76 22.91 1.16
CA PHE A 227 12.89 22.02 2.32
C PHE A 227 11.52 21.77 2.96
N GLU A 228 10.78 22.85 3.24
CA GLU A 228 9.45 22.79 3.86
C GLU A 228 8.45 22.02 2.98
N THR A 229 8.53 22.22 1.67
CA THR A 229 7.71 21.51 0.69
C THR A 229 8.06 20.01 0.65
N ALA A 230 9.34 19.65 0.62
CA ALA A 230 9.81 18.27 0.64
C ALA A 230 9.44 17.55 1.94
N ALA A 231 9.50 18.24 3.08
CA ALA A 231 9.07 17.73 4.37
C ALA A 231 7.57 17.42 4.37
N ARG A 232 6.73 18.36 3.91
CA ARG A 232 5.27 18.16 3.83
C ARG A 232 4.89 17.05 2.87
N MET A 233 5.55 17.00 1.71
CA MET A 233 5.35 15.96 0.72
C MET A 233 5.67 14.59 1.28
N GLY A 234 6.83 14.42 1.93
CA GLY A 234 7.17 13.12 2.49
C GLY A 234 6.31 12.72 3.67
N VAL A 235 5.90 13.66 4.53
CA VAL A 235 4.93 13.36 5.60
C VAL A 235 3.64 12.83 5.00
N ALA A 236 3.12 13.53 4.00
CA ALA A 236 1.91 13.16 3.30
C ALA A 236 2.03 11.79 2.61
N LEU A 237 3.06 11.57 1.80
CA LEU A 237 3.30 10.27 1.18
C LEU A 237 3.42 9.14 2.22
N THR A 238 4.16 9.37 3.31
CA THR A 238 4.30 8.39 4.41
C THR A 238 2.96 8.04 5.03
N GLN A 239 2.10 9.03 5.27
CA GLN A 239 0.75 8.83 5.82
C GLN A 239 -0.18 8.06 4.86
N ARG A 240 0.03 8.14 3.54
CA ARG A 240 -0.68 7.28 2.57
C ARG A 240 -0.05 5.91 2.38
N GLY A 241 0.91 5.53 3.21
CA GLY A 241 1.56 4.22 3.18
C GLY A 241 2.67 4.10 2.12
N TYR A 242 3.14 5.21 1.56
CA TYR A 242 4.38 5.20 0.77
C TYR A 242 5.59 5.13 1.71
N ARG A 243 6.68 4.55 1.23
CA ARG A 243 7.99 4.58 1.87
C ARG A 243 8.84 5.59 1.14
N VAL A 244 9.13 6.68 1.83
CA VAL A 244 9.76 7.86 1.27
C VAL A 244 11.25 7.82 1.58
N SER A 245 12.05 7.97 0.54
CA SER A 245 13.50 8.21 0.64
C SER A 245 13.81 9.60 0.08
N TYR A 246 14.90 10.19 0.56
CA TYR A 246 15.37 11.50 0.10
C TYR A 246 16.75 11.34 -0.51
N HIS A 247 16.95 11.94 -1.67
CA HIS A 247 18.25 12.00 -2.31
C HIS A 247 18.59 13.44 -2.68
N ALA A 248 19.85 13.80 -2.44
CA ALA A 248 20.44 14.95 -3.08
C ALA A 248 20.77 14.55 -4.52
N VAL A 249 20.47 15.46 -5.44
CA VAL A 249 20.62 15.24 -6.87
C VAL A 249 22.03 14.81 -7.30
N ALA A 250 23.07 15.30 -6.60
CA ALA A 250 24.45 14.93 -6.89
C ALA A 250 24.78 13.45 -6.58
N ASP A 251 23.96 12.82 -5.71
CA ASP A 251 24.14 11.46 -5.21
C ASP A 251 23.09 10.49 -5.79
N SER A 252 22.27 10.95 -6.73
CA SER A 252 21.20 10.15 -7.34
C SER A 252 21.82 9.05 -8.22
N PRO A 253 21.61 7.76 -7.89
CA PRO A 253 22.10 6.69 -8.74
C PRO A 253 21.38 6.74 -10.11
N PRO A 254 22.06 6.44 -11.24
CA PRO A 254 21.38 6.25 -12.51
C PRO A 254 20.38 5.08 -12.39
N GLY A 255 19.17 5.21 -12.93
CA GLY A 255 18.19 4.13 -12.87
C GLY A 255 16.73 4.54 -12.95
N ASN A 256 15.85 3.69 -12.38
CA ASN A 256 14.39 3.75 -12.51
C ASN A 256 13.79 5.08 -12.02
N TRP A 257 13.56 6.01 -12.96
CA TRP A 257 12.95 7.32 -12.71
C TRP A 257 11.45 7.25 -12.40
N ARG A 258 10.78 6.12 -12.64
CA ARG A 258 9.32 5.96 -12.45
C ARG A 258 8.89 6.03 -10.99
N SER A 259 9.81 5.82 -10.06
CA SER A 259 9.57 5.88 -8.61
C SER A 259 10.12 7.17 -7.98
N ARG A 260 10.43 8.19 -8.78
CA ARG A 260 11.03 9.44 -8.31
C ARG A 260 10.12 10.63 -8.55
N ILE A 261 10.15 11.56 -7.60
CA ILE A 261 9.53 12.88 -7.72
C ILE A 261 10.64 13.91 -7.59
N LEU A 262 10.80 14.75 -8.61
CA LEU A 262 11.79 15.81 -8.60
C LEU A 262 11.21 17.05 -7.92
N LEU A 263 11.97 17.65 -7.00
CA LEU A 263 11.57 18.85 -6.27
C LEU A 263 12.62 19.95 -6.51
N GLY A 264 12.28 20.94 -7.33
CA GLY A 264 13.17 22.08 -7.57
C GLY A 264 12.73 22.95 -8.74
N PRO A 265 13.31 24.15 -8.88
CA PRO A 265 12.96 25.04 -9.97
C PRO A 265 13.39 24.47 -11.33
N VAL A 266 12.67 24.86 -12.39
CA VAL A 266 12.78 24.28 -13.74
C VAL A 266 14.21 24.29 -14.28
N ASP A 267 14.95 25.38 -14.06
CA ASP A 267 16.33 25.54 -14.48
C ASP A 267 17.24 24.47 -13.86
N ARG A 268 17.09 24.22 -12.56
CA ARG A 268 17.86 23.18 -11.84
C ARG A 268 17.47 21.78 -12.27
N LEU A 269 16.19 21.52 -12.54
CA LEU A 269 15.77 20.23 -13.08
C LEU A 269 16.31 19.99 -14.49
N THR A 270 16.38 21.03 -15.31
CA THR A 270 16.94 20.96 -16.67
C THR A 270 18.42 20.58 -16.67
N GLU A 271 19.19 21.05 -15.68
CA GLU A 271 20.58 20.63 -15.48
C GLU A 271 20.72 19.11 -15.22
N LEU A 272 19.64 18.44 -14.82
CA LEU A 272 19.57 16.98 -14.58
C LEU A 272 19.13 16.20 -15.81
N GLY A 273 18.95 16.88 -16.95
CA GLY A 273 18.40 16.29 -18.15
C GLY A 273 16.87 16.19 -18.14
N TRP A 274 16.18 16.76 -17.14
CA TRP A 274 14.74 16.82 -17.15
C TRP A 274 14.24 17.85 -18.16
N THR A 275 13.35 17.42 -19.05
CA THR A 275 12.77 18.27 -20.07
C THR A 275 11.29 18.47 -19.82
N ALA A 276 10.88 19.74 -19.66
CA ALA A 276 9.48 20.10 -19.48
C ALA A 276 8.68 19.91 -20.79
N PRO A 277 7.36 19.71 -20.71
CA PRO A 277 6.49 19.80 -21.88
C PRO A 277 6.53 21.19 -22.52
N GLU A 278 6.51 21.28 -23.85
CA GLU A 278 6.59 22.55 -24.60
C GLU A 278 5.48 23.55 -24.22
N ASP A 279 4.30 23.06 -23.82
CA ASP A 279 3.10 23.87 -23.52
C ASP A 279 2.78 23.97 -22.01
N ALA A 280 3.66 23.52 -21.12
CA ALA A 280 3.34 23.38 -19.69
C ALA A 280 3.05 24.71 -18.96
N GLY A 281 3.74 25.79 -19.33
CA GLY A 281 3.73 27.04 -18.57
C GLY A 281 4.24 26.90 -17.13
N PRO A 282 4.26 27.99 -16.33
CA PRO A 282 4.63 27.91 -14.91
C PRO A 282 3.46 27.31 -14.13
N ARG A 283 3.55 26.02 -13.83
CA ARG A 283 2.58 25.25 -13.04
C ARG A 283 3.27 24.53 -11.92
N THR A 284 2.57 24.39 -10.79
CA THR A 284 3.08 23.67 -9.61
C THR A 284 3.60 22.26 -9.95
N TRP A 285 2.76 21.43 -10.58
CA TRP A 285 3.06 20.04 -10.94
C TRP A 285 3.25 19.89 -12.43
N GLN A 286 4.28 19.16 -12.85
CA GLN A 286 4.58 18.90 -14.26
C GLN A 286 5.10 17.48 -14.48
N VAL A 287 4.76 16.88 -15.61
CA VAL A 287 5.33 15.61 -16.07
C VAL A 287 6.25 15.90 -17.23
N GLY A 288 7.55 15.76 -16.99
CA GLY A 288 8.58 15.90 -18.03
C GLY A 288 9.26 14.57 -18.32
N ARG A 289 10.38 14.61 -19.05
CA ARG A 289 11.14 13.41 -19.42
C ARG A 289 12.61 13.47 -19.02
N ILE A 290 13.13 12.32 -18.58
CA ILE A 290 14.57 12.00 -18.47
C ILE A 290 14.77 10.68 -19.19
N ASP A 291 15.68 10.60 -20.17
CA ASP A 291 15.96 9.39 -20.96
C ASP A 291 14.67 8.69 -21.45
N ASP A 292 13.77 9.46 -22.06
CA ASP A 292 12.44 9.05 -22.55
C ASP A 292 11.46 8.50 -21.47
N THR A 293 11.86 8.49 -20.20
CA THR A 293 11.01 8.09 -19.07
C THR A 293 10.24 9.30 -18.55
N ALA A 294 8.93 9.16 -18.38
CA ALA A 294 8.10 10.18 -17.74
C ALA A 294 8.46 10.33 -16.26
N VAL A 295 8.70 11.57 -15.82
CA VAL A 295 9.08 11.88 -14.43
C VAL A 295 8.25 13.04 -13.92
N LEU A 296 7.61 12.83 -12.76
CA LEU A 296 6.85 13.86 -12.07
C LEU A 296 7.79 14.84 -11.38
N ALA A 297 7.55 16.13 -11.61
CA ALA A 297 8.28 17.23 -11.02
C ALA A 297 7.35 18.23 -10.34
N LEU A 298 7.78 18.71 -9.18
CA LEU A 298 7.24 19.89 -8.53
C LEU A 298 8.19 21.05 -8.82
N THR A 299 7.71 22.08 -9.53
CA THR A 299 8.56 23.17 -10.04
C THR A 299 8.33 24.52 -9.38
N ASP A 300 7.31 24.62 -8.53
CA ASP A 300 7.02 25.76 -7.66
C ASP A 300 6.86 25.28 -6.21
N PRO A 301 7.55 25.87 -5.21
CA PRO A 301 7.40 25.47 -3.81
C PRO A 301 6.02 25.83 -3.24
N ALA A 302 5.04 24.96 -3.49
CA ALA A 302 3.66 25.10 -3.00
C ALA A 302 3.44 24.25 -1.73
N ALA A 303 4.20 24.52 -0.67
CA ALA A 303 4.26 23.70 0.54
C ALA A 303 2.88 23.26 1.08
N GLN A 304 1.89 24.16 1.09
CA GLN A 304 0.56 23.87 1.63
C GLN A 304 -0.36 23.08 0.70
N ALA A 305 -0.17 23.19 -0.63
CA ALA A 305 -1.12 22.68 -1.62
C ALA A 305 -0.61 21.48 -2.41
N ALA A 306 0.70 21.33 -2.57
CA ALA A 306 1.32 20.30 -3.39
C ALA A 306 0.94 18.88 -2.95
N ALA A 307 1.09 18.58 -1.66
CA ALA A 307 0.85 17.23 -1.15
C ALA A 307 -0.64 16.83 -1.11
N PRO A 308 -1.57 17.67 -0.61
CA PRO A 308 -3.00 17.37 -0.69
C PRO A 308 -3.48 17.14 -2.13
N PHE A 309 -2.99 17.91 -3.09
CA PHE A 309 -3.39 17.78 -4.48
C PHE A 309 -3.10 16.38 -5.06
N LEU A 310 -1.88 15.85 -4.86
CA LEU A 310 -1.51 14.53 -5.43
C LEU A 310 -2.19 13.35 -4.73
N LEU A 311 -2.58 13.53 -3.48
CA LEU A 311 -2.92 12.41 -2.61
C LEU A 311 -4.42 12.39 -2.28
N THR A 312 -5.20 13.35 -2.74
CA THR A 312 -6.66 13.34 -2.66
C THR A 312 -7.26 13.06 -4.04
N ASP A 313 -8.58 12.87 -4.08
CA ASP A 313 -9.31 12.68 -5.33
C ASP A 313 -9.16 13.87 -6.29
N ALA A 314 -8.64 15.02 -5.84
CA ALA A 314 -8.27 16.14 -6.70
C ALA A 314 -7.33 15.73 -7.84
N VAL A 315 -6.43 14.76 -7.62
CA VAL A 315 -5.50 14.27 -8.65
C VAL A 315 -6.24 13.64 -9.84
N THR A 316 -7.46 13.13 -9.63
CA THR A 316 -8.32 12.58 -10.70
C THR A 316 -8.80 13.66 -11.68
N THR A 317 -8.54 14.94 -11.41
CA THR A 317 -8.81 16.04 -12.35
C THR A 317 -7.57 16.46 -13.15
N ALA A 318 -6.39 15.92 -12.84
CA ALA A 318 -5.10 16.33 -13.38
C ALA A 318 -4.73 15.65 -14.72
N ASP A 319 -5.61 15.73 -15.73
CA ASP A 319 -5.45 15.07 -17.06
C ASP A 319 -4.36 15.68 -17.96
N SER A 320 -3.77 16.79 -17.53
CA SER A 320 -2.80 17.55 -18.31
C SER A 320 -1.36 17.26 -17.86
N ALA A 321 -0.39 17.55 -18.73
CA ALA A 321 1.04 17.42 -18.42
C ALA A 321 1.52 18.44 -17.36
N ALA A 322 0.73 19.49 -17.11
CA ALA A 322 1.03 20.51 -16.13
C ALA A 322 -0.25 20.96 -15.41
N ASN A 323 -0.24 21.01 -14.08
CA ASN A 323 -1.42 21.31 -13.26
C ASN A 323 -1.07 22.21 -12.06
N GLU A 324 -2.03 23.03 -11.64
CA GLU A 324 -1.91 23.77 -10.39
C GLU A 324 -2.43 22.99 -9.21
N SER A 325 -1.74 23.15 -8.08
CA SER A 325 -2.26 22.64 -6.82
C SER A 325 -3.43 23.51 -6.36
N ARG A 326 -4.56 22.85 -6.04
CA ARG A 326 -5.67 23.45 -5.32
C ARG A 326 -5.96 22.61 -4.09
N VAL A 327 -6.27 23.29 -2.99
CA VAL A 327 -6.65 22.65 -1.73
C VAL A 327 -8.15 22.81 -1.57
N ASP A 328 -8.87 21.70 -1.60
CA ASP A 328 -10.14 21.62 -0.90
C ASP A 328 -9.83 21.19 0.53
N SER A 329 -10.19 22.03 1.51
CA SER A 329 -10.02 21.68 2.92
C SER A 329 -11.03 20.58 3.24
N PRO A 330 -10.60 19.35 3.57
CA PRO A 330 -11.51 18.35 4.08
C PRO A 330 -12.07 18.85 5.41
N GLU A 331 -13.34 18.58 5.64
CA GLU A 331 -13.99 18.89 6.91
C GLU A 331 -13.36 18.02 8.00
N GLU A 332 -12.90 18.65 9.10
CA GLU A 332 -12.40 17.89 10.23
C GLU A 332 -13.56 17.10 10.85
N PRO A 333 -13.36 15.80 11.16
CA PRO A 333 -14.37 15.06 11.88
C PRO A 333 -14.55 15.68 13.27
N VAL A 334 -15.78 16.10 13.58
CA VAL A 334 -16.17 16.66 14.89
C VAL A 334 -17.10 15.69 15.61
N GLY A 335 -16.98 15.62 16.94
CA GLY A 335 -17.90 14.87 17.80
C GLY A 335 -17.18 13.88 18.70
N ASP A 336 -17.96 13.25 19.59
CA ASP A 336 -17.46 12.34 20.64
C ASP A 336 -17.43 10.87 20.20
N ALA A 337 -17.71 10.59 18.93
CA ALA A 337 -17.62 9.25 18.37
C ALA A 337 -17.20 9.30 16.89
N VAL A 338 -16.46 8.30 16.45
CA VAL A 338 -16.03 8.12 15.06
C VAL A 338 -16.57 6.78 14.56
N SER A 339 -17.30 6.80 13.45
CA SER A 339 -17.76 5.55 12.81
C SER A 339 -16.55 4.71 12.38
N LEU A 340 -16.68 3.38 12.43
CA LEU A 340 -15.65 2.47 11.95
C LEU A 340 -15.56 2.43 10.41
N ALA A 341 -16.63 2.78 9.69
CA ALA A 341 -16.64 2.69 8.23
C ALA A 341 -15.66 3.69 7.56
N PRO A 342 -15.61 4.98 7.95
CA PRO A 342 -14.58 5.91 7.46
C PRO A 342 -13.15 5.52 7.83
N LEU A 343 -12.96 4.69 8.86
CA LEU A 343 -11.64 4.17 9.25
C LEU A 343 -11.19 2.98 8.38
N GLY A 344 -12.03 2.54 7.43
CA GLY A 344 -11.72 1.44 6.51
C GLY A 344 -12.36 0.10 6.89
N MET A 345 -13.18 0.04 7.93
CA MET A 345 -13.86 -1.19 8.32
C MET A 345 -14.91 -1.58 7.27
N ASP A 346 -14.82 -2.80 6.75
CA ASP A 346 -15.79 -3.34 5.80
C ASP A 346 -17.17 -3.52 6.44
N THR A 347 -18.14 -2.74 5.97
CA THR A 347 -19.54 -2.76 6.43
C THR A 347 -20.50 -3.35 5.41
N ALA A 348 -19.99 -3.96 4.34
CA ALA A 348 -20.83 -4.68 3.38
C ALA A 348 -21.43 -5.95 4.01
N VAL A 349 -22.50 -6.45 3.39
CA VAL A 349 -23.08 -7.74 3.78
C VAL A 349 -22.11 -8.85 3.36
N GLN A 350 -21.70 -9.66 4.32
CA GLN A 350 -20.74 -10.75 4.15
C GLN A 350 -21.44 -12.09 4.36
N ARG A 351 -21.11 -13.09 3.54
CA ARG A 351 -21.66 -14.44 3.66
C ARG A 351 -20.64 -15.35 4.35
N ILE A 352 -21.00 -15.88 5.51
CA ILE A 352 -20.05 -16.60 6.40
C ILE A 352 -20.58 -17.99 6.75
N GLY A 353 -19.69 -18.95 6.93
CA GLY A 353 -20.03 -20.25 7.51
C GLY A 353 -20.03 -20.17 9.04
N ASP A 354 -18.82 -20.11 9.60
CA ASP A 354 -18.61 -20.18 11.06
C ASP A 354 -17.80 -19.02 11.65
N ARG A 355 -16.97 -18.35 10.84
CA ARG A 355 -16.08 -17.28 11.32
C ARG A 355 -15.97 -16.13 10.32
N ARG A 356 -15.91 -14.90 10.83
CA ARG A 356 -15.50 -13.70 10.10
C ARG A 356 -14.65 -12.82 10.98
N VAL A 357 -13.57 -12.29 10.41
CA VAL A 357 -12.74 -11.26 11.04
C VAL A 357 -12.87 -10.00 10.20
N TRP A 358 -13.23 -8.89 10.86
CA TRP A 358 -13.04 -7.55 10.34
C TRP A 358 -11.85 -6.92 11.06
N ARG A 359 -10.99 -6.21 10.33
CA ARG A 359 -9.84 -5.48 10.87
C ARG A 359 -9.84 -4.07 10.30
N THR A 360 -9.53 -3.09 11.15
CA THR A 360 -9.32 -1.72 10.71
C THR A 360 -8.18 -1.10 11.50
N PRO A 361 -7.11 -0.63 10.83
CA PRO A 361 -6.14 0.22 11.48
C PRO A 361 -6.74 1.62 11.72
N TYR A 362 -6.30 2.32 12.75
CA TYR A 362 -6.61 3.73 12.94
C TYR A 362 -5.47 4.45 13.67
N TRP A 363 -5.31 5.74 13.42
CA TRP A 363 -4.29 6.58 14.05
C TRP A 363 -4.95 7.60 14.96
N LEU A 364 -4.34 7.90 16.11
CA LEU A 364 -4.91 8.91 17.01
C LEU A 364 -4.96 10.31 16.37
N THR A 365 -4.04 10.61 15.45
CA THR A 365 -4.00 11.86 14.69
C THR A 365 -5.15 12.02 13.69
N GLU A 366 -5.85 10.92 13.35
CA GLU A 366 -7.03 10.92 12.48
C GLU A 366 -8.33 11.06 13.29
N LEU A 367 -8.26 10.90 14.62
CA LEU A 367 -9.42 11.03 15.49
C LEU A 367 -9.69 12.50 15.86
N PRO A 368 -10.96 12.90 16.02
CA PRO A 368 -11.36 14.23 16.43
C PRO A 368 -10.59 14.75 17.66
N GLY A 369 -9.80 15.80 17.44
CA GLY A 369 -8.99 16.44 18.47
C GLY A 369 -7.84 15.58 19.02
N GLY A 370 -7.39 14.56 18.28
CA GLY A 370 -6.28 13.69 18.72
C GLY A 370 -6.62 12.85 19.96
N ARG A 371 -7.90 12.65 20.25
CA ARG A 371 -8.38 12.01 21.49
C ARG A 371 -8.25 10.49 21.43
N VAL A 372 -7.96 9.89 22.58
CA VAL A 372 -7.94 8.42 22.70
C VAL A 372 -9.38 7.87 22.82
N PRO A 373 -9.72 6.80 22.09
CA PRO A 373 -10.97 6.08 22.30
C PRO A 373 -11.05 5.50 23.71
N ARG A 374 -12.24 5.46 24.31
CA ARG A 374 -12.50 4.83 25.61
C ARG A 374 -13.45 3.63 25.53
N GLU A 375 -14.10 3.44 24.38
CA GLU A 375 -15.11 2.40 24.20
C GLU A 375 -15.29 2.08 22.71
N VAL A 376 -15.49 0.80 22.40
CA VAL A 376 -15.91 0.30 21.08
C VAL A 376 -17.40 0.00 21.13
N ARG A 377 -18.17 0.56 20.19
CA ARG A 377 -19.58 0.25 19.98
C ARG A 377 -19.76 -0.47 18.66
N LEU A 378 -20.25 -1.70 18.70
CA LEU A 378 -20.56 -2.48 17.51
C LEU A 378 -22.07 -2.65 17.39
N GLN A 379 -22.57 -2.48 16.18
CA GLN A 379 -23.90 -2.91 15.80
C GLN A 379 -23.77 -3.95 14.69
N LEU A 380 -24.28 -5.15 14.93
CA LEU A 380 -24.17 -6.28 14.00
C LEU A 380 -25.56 -6.68 13.54
N ARG A 381 -25.72 -6.92 12.24
CA ARG A 381 -26.90 -7.58 11.69
C ARG A 381 -26.59 -9.04 11.45
N LEU A 382 -27.34 -9.91 12.10
CA LEU A 382 -27.18 -11.37 12.06
C LEU A 382 -28.50 -12.03 11.69
N PRO A 383 -28.45 -13.23 11.08
CA PRO A 383 -29.65 -14.02 10.87
C PRO A 383 -30.27 -14.40 12.22
N LEU A 384 -31.60 -14.51 12.26
CA LEU A 384 -32.29 -15.18 13.35
C LEU A 384 -32.03 -16.68 13.23
N ILE A 385 -31.17 -17.21 14.10
CA ILE A 385 -30.95 -18.65 14.27
C ILE A 385 -31.71 -19.12 15.51
N GLY A 386 -32.22 -20.36 15.45
CA GLY A 386 -32.83 -21.04 16.61
C GLY A 386 -31.79 -21.36 17.69
N GLU A 387 -32.22 -21.98 18.79
CA GLU A 387 -31.38 -22.24 19.98
C GLU A 387 -30.14 -23.13 19.72
N GLU A 388 -30.08 -23.80 18.57
CA GLU A 388 -29.02 -24.74 18.16
C GLU A 388 -27.71 -24.06 17.71
N ALA A 389 -27.70 -22.74 17.53
CA ALA A 389 -26.48 -22.02 17.18
C ALA A 389 -26.39 -20.70 17.93
N ARG A 390 -25.21 -20.42 18.47
CA ARG A 390 -24.92 -19.23 19.27
C ARG A 390 -23.87 -18.40 18.55
N TRP A 391 -24.07 -17.09 18.50
CA TRP A 391 -23.04 -16.19 17.99
C TRP A 391 -22.20 -15.66 19.15
N MET A 392 -20.91 -15.49 18.91
CA MET A 392 -19.97 -14.86 19.82
C MET A 392 -19.15 -13.83 19.05
N VAL A 393 -18.87 -12.70 19.67
CA VAL A 393 -18.03 -11.64 19.11
C VAL A 393 -16.82 -11.45 20.02
N GLN A 394 -15.64 -11.55 19.45
CA GLN A 394 -14.38 -11.23 20.10
C GLN A 394 -13.86 -9.90 19.56
N ILE A 395 -13.46 -9.01 20.47
CA ILE A 395 -12.95 -7.69 20.12
C ILE A 395 -11.53 -7.60 20.65
N GLN A 396 -10.59 -7.29 19.77
CA GLN A 396 -9.18 -7.14 20.09
C GLN A 396 -8.68 -5.77 19.66
N LEU A 397 -7.78 -5.19 20.44
CA LEU A 397 -7.05 -3.98 20.08
C LEU A 397 -5.55 -4.26 20.23
N ASN A 398 -4.78 -4.00 19.17
CA ASN A 398 -3.33 -4.23 19.16
C ASN A 398 -2.97 -5.67 19.59
N GLY A 399 -3.74 -6.65 19.11
CA GLY A 399 -3.59 -8.07 19.45
C GLY A 399 -4.03 -8.47 20.87
N GLN A 400 -4.46 -7.53 21.72
CA GLN A 400 -4.97 -7.82 23.06
C GLN A 400 -6.48 -7.98 23.04
N LEU A 401 -6.99 -9.07 23.62
CA LEU A 401 -8.44 -9.30 23.76
C LEU A 401 -9.04 -8.31 24.76
N LEU A 402 -9.94 -7.45 24.27
CA LEU A 402 -10.72 -6.54 25.11
C LEU A 402 -11.88 -7.29 25.78
N ASP A 403 -12.65 -8.01 24.96
CA ASP A 403 -13.82 -8.76 25.43
C ASP A 403 -14.21 -9.88 24.44
N SER A 404 -14.99 -10.83 24.93
CA SER A 404 -15.58 -11.93 24.18
C SER A 404 -17.05 -12.09 24.59
N VAL A 405 -17.94 -11.50 23.80
CA VAL A 405 -19.37 -11.37 24.13
C VAL A 405 -20.18 -12.43 23.40
N GLN A 406 -20.91 -13.24 24.15
CA GLN A 406 -21.94 -14.11 23.57
C GLN A 406 -23.18 -13.27 23.23
N LEU A 407 -23.64 -13.35 21.99
CA LEU A 407 -24.76 -12.55 21.50
C LEU A 407 -26.10 -13.20 21.85
N ALA A 408 -27.11 -12.37 22.13
CA ALA A 408 -28.43 -12.83 22.51
C ALA A 408 -29.17 -13.44 21.30
N GLY A 409 -29.78 -14.61 21.49
CA GLY A 409 -30.70 -15.17 20.49
C GLY A 409 -31.94 -14.28 20.31
N GLY A 410 -32.52 -14.27 19.11
CA GLY A 410 -33.86 -13.70 18.87
C GLY A 410 -33.95 -12.26 18.36
N SER A 411 -32.83 -11.53 18.26
CA SER A 411 -32.78 -10.23 17.56
C SER A 411 -31.90 -10.31 16.31
N ALA A 412 -32.39 -9.74 15.21
CA ALA A 412 -31.63 -9.64 13.97
C ALA A 412 -30.51 -8.58 14.06
N THR A 413 -30.63 -7.63 14.99
CA THR A 413 -29.60 -6.62 15.27
C THR A 413 -29.08 -6.79 16.69
N GLN A 414 -27.77 -6.81 16.84
CA GLN A 414 -27.07 -6.99 18.11
C GLN A 414 -26.22 -5.76 18.39
N ASP A 415 -26.36 -5.20 19.59
CA ASP A 415 -25.55 -4.09 20.07
C ASP A 415 -24.52 -4.63 21.07
N VAL A 416 -23.25 -4.32 20.86
CA VAL A 416 -22.15 -4.69 21.75
C VAL A 416 -21.37 -3.44 22.11
N THR A 417 -21.14 -3.22 23.39
CA THR A 417 -20.37 -2.07 23.90
C THR A 417 -19.28 -2.58 24.80
N VAL A 418 -18.02 -2.25 24.47
CA VAL A 418 -16.84 -2.74 25.20
C VAL A 418 -15.96 -1.57 25.59
N PRO A 419 -15.68 -1.38 26.90
CA PRO A 419 -14.73 -0.36 27.33
C PRO A 419 -13.31 -0.71 26.87
N ILE A 420 -12.54 0.31 26.53
CA ILE A 420 -11.11 0.19 26.21
C ILE A 420 -10.36 0.51 27.51
N PRO A 421 -9.65 -0.46 28.11
CA PRO A 421 -8.82 -0.20 29.28
C PRO A 421 -7.77 0.87 28.99
N GLU A 422 -7.55 1.78 29.95
CA GLU A 422 -6.45 2.74 29.81
C GLU A 422 -5.13 2.02 29.66
N GLY A 423 -4.39 2.31 28.59
CA GLY A 423 -2.99 1.90 28.49
C GLY A 423 -2.63 0.94 27.39
N ILE A 424 -3.60 0.54 26.60
CA ILE A 424 -3.42 -0.39 25.49
C ILE A 424 -3.34 0.33 24.15
N GLU A 425 -3.76 1.59 24.12
CA GLU A 425 -3.72 2.44 22.93
C GLU A 425 -2.28 2.88 22.64
N ALA A 426 -1.89 2.69 21.39
CA ALA A 426 -0.70 3.26 20.81
C ALA A 426 -1.10 4.43 19.89
N LEU A 427 -0.12 5.07 19.28
CA LEU A 427 -0.36 6.13 18.31
C LEU A 427 -1.03 5.60 17.03
N ARG A 428 -0.62 4.40 16.61
CA ARG A 428 -1.25 3.59 15.57
C ARG A 428 -1.84 2.35 16.21
N ASN A 429 -3.08 2.05 15.90
CA ASN A 429 -3.82 0.96 16.50
C ASN A 429 -4.40 0.03 15.43
N ASP A 430 -4.61 -1.25 15.77
CA ASP A 430 -5.34 -2.23 14.97
C ASP A 430 -6.52 -2.78 15.78
N LEU A 431 -7.74 -2.47 15.33
CA LEU A 431 -8.97 -3.01 15.90
C LEU A 431 -9.41 -4.22 15.10
N ALA A 432 -9.51 -5.37 15.76
CA ALA A 432 -10.01 -6.60 15.17
C ALA A 432 -11.32 -7.04 15.82
N VAL A 433 -12.35 -7.27 15.01
CA VAL A 433 -13.65 -7.80 15.44
C VAL A 433 -13.82 -9.18 14.80
N THR A 434 -13.88 -10.23 15.62
CA THR A 434 -14.09 -11.60 15.15
C THR A 434 -15.48 -12.07 15.56
N LEU A 435 -16.34 -12.34 14.58
CA LEU A 435 -17.60 -13.04 14.79
C LEU A 435 -17.36 -14.55 14.62
N LEU A 436 -17.81 -15.31 15.61
CA LEU A 436 -17.76 -16.76 15.68
C LEU A 436 -19.16 -17.31 15.84
N ARG A 437 -19.44 -18.40 15.15
CA ARG A 437 -20.61 -19.24 15.37
C ARG A 437 -20.18 -20.44 16.21
N ASP A 438 -20.71 -20.52 17.40
CA ASP A 438 -20.62 -21.70 18.24
C ASP A 438 -21.71 -22.70 17.83
N ARG A 439 -21.29 -23.93 17.50
CA ARG A 439 -22.16 -25.01 16.99
C ARG A 439 -22.18 -26.15 17.97
N ASP A 440 -23.37 -26.66 18.25
CA ASP A 440 -23.51 -28.00 18.82
C ASP A 440 -23.28 -29.02 17.70
N LEU A 441 -22.13 -29.72 17.74
CA LEU A 441 -21.68 -30.65 16.69
C LEU A 441 -22.47 -31.97 16.74
N VAL A 442 -23.72 -31.95 16.27
CA VAL A 442 -24.49 -33.19 16.02
C VAL A 442 -24.41 -33.54 14.53
N GLY A 443 -23.42 -34.36 14.16
CA GLY A 443 -23.35 -35.03 12.85
C GLY A 443 -22.61 -34.26 11.76
N CYS A 444 -21.49 -34.84 11.31
CA CYS A 444 -20.53 -34.23 10.37
C CYS A 444 -20.93 -34.37 8.89
N THR A 445 -22.18 -34.71 8.61
CA THR A 445 -22.70 -34.97 7.26
C THR A 445 -23.52 -33.81 6.71
N THR A 446 -23.58 -32.68 7.41
CA THR A 446 -24.38 -31.51 6.97
C THR A 446 -23.47 -30.39 6.51
N ARG A 447 -23.60 -30.03 5.22
CA ARG A 447 -23.01 -28.83 4.62
C ARG A 447 -23.30 -27.64 5.53
N SER A 448 -22.26 -26.95 5.99
CA SER A 448 -22.40 -25.76 6.84
C SER A 448 -23.27 -24.73 6.10
N PRO A 449 -24.48 -24.40 6.60
CA PRO A 449 -25.27 -23.34 6.02
C PRO A 449 -24.48 -22.04 6.14
N SER A 450 -24.46 -21.27 5.06
CA SER A 450 -23.85 -19.95 5.04
C SER A 450 -24.90 -18.89 5.34
N TYR A 451 -24.51 -17.89 6.11
CA TYR A 451 -25.36 -16.83 6.61
C TYR A 451 -24.86 -15.47 6.19
N ASP A 452 -25.79 -14.59 5.89
CA ASP A 452 -25.49 -13.20 5.61
C ASP A 452 -25.40 -12.44 6.94
N VAL A 453 -24.23 -11.87 7.20
CA VAL A 453 -23.93 -11.06 8.39
C VAL A 453 -23.40 -9.71 7.97
N GLN A 454 -23.54 -8.71 8.82
CA GLN A 454 -23.06 -7.36 8.52
C GLN A 454 -22.63 -6.65 9.79
N LEU A 455 -21.48 -5.98 9.75
CA LEU A 455 -21.15 -4.94 10.71
C LEU A 455 -21.76 -3.63 10.20
N LEU A 456 -22.64 -3.01 10.98
CA LEU A 456 -23.37 -1.82 10.52
C LEU A 456 -22.47 -0.57 10.54
N PRO A 457 -22.67 0.39 9.60
CA PRO A 457 -21.92 1.65 9.55
C PRO A 457 -22.05 2.54 10.80
N THR A 458 -23.03 2.29 11.66
CA THR A 458 -23.22 2.97 12.95
C THR A 458 -22.28 2.49 14.04
N SER A 459 -21.56 1.38 13.81
CA SER A 459 -20.49 0.93 14.72
C SER A 459 -19.42 2.02 14.81
N SER A 460 -18.92 2.31 16.02
CA SER A 460 -18.08 3.48 16.29
C SER A 460 -17.10 3.28 17.44
N LEU A 461 -16.05 4.10 17.44
CA LEU A 461 -15.18 4.37 18.58
C LEU A 461 -15.72 5.59 19.32
N VAL A 462 -15.98 5.46 20.62
CA VAL A 462 -16.34 6.61 21.47
C VAL A 462 -15.08 7.21 22.03
N LEU A 463 -14.90 8.50 21.83
CA LEU A 463 -13.71 9.23 22.24
C LEU A 463 -13.77 9.59 23.73
N GLY A 464 -12.61 9.55 24.36
CA GLY A 464 -12.38 9.91 25.75
C GLY A 464 -11.64 11.24 25.89
N GLY A 465 -10.65 11.26 26.78
CA GLY A 465 -9.78 12.40 27.05
C GLY A 465 -8.53 12.42 26.17
N PRO A 466 -7.53 13.26 26.53
CA PRO A 466 -6.20 13.16 25.95
C PRO A 466 -5.53 11.85 26.37
N GLY A 467 -4.62 11.35 25.53
CA GLY A 467 -3.76 10.23 25.88
C GLY A 467 -2.73 10.57 26.98
N ALA A 468 -1.72 9.71 27.14
CA ALA A 468 -0.62 9.91 28.10
C ALA A 468 0.73 9.60 27.44
N GLY A 469 1.80 10.22 27.90
CA GLY A 469 3.09 10.11 27.21
C GLY A 469 2.97 10.53 25.75
N LEU A 470 3.65 9.83 24.83
CA LEU A 470 3.62 10.15 23.41
C LEU A 470 2.20 10.07 22.80
N THR A 471 1.27 9.27 23.33
CA THR A 471 -0.14 9.29 22.87
C THR A 471 -0.92 10.54 23.26
N ALA A 472 -0.39 11.42 24.13
CA ALA A 472 -0.99 12.73 24.40
C ALA A 472 -0.68 13.77 23.32
N VAL A 473 0.42 13.60 22.58
CA VAL A 473 0.94 14.58 21.61
C VAL A 473 -0.06 14.88 20.48
N PRO A 474 -0.80 13.91 19.90
CA PRO A 474 -1.82 14.21 18.91
C PRO A 474 -2.88 15.22 19.39
N ALA A 475 -3.30 15.12 20.65
CA ALA A 475 -4.25 16.07 21.23
C ALA A 475 -3.62 17.45 21.45
N ASP A 476 -2.37 17.50 21.91
CA ASP A 476 -1.61 18.75 22.05
C ASP A 476 -1.44 19.44 20.68
N PHE A 477 -1.26 18.67 19.60
CA PHE A 477 -1.05 19.17 18.25
C PHE A 477 -2.33 19.46 17.48
N ALA A 478 -3.50 19.11 18.01
CA ALA A 478 -4.76 19.13 17.28
C ALA A 478 -5.12 20.50 16.65
N ALA A 479 -4.69 21.60 17.27
CA ALA A 479 -4.92 22.97 16.77
C ALA A 479 -3.79 23.50 15.86
N GLY A 480 -2.83 22.66 15.49
CA GLY A 480 -1.60 23.01 14.79
C GLY A 480 -0.42 23.33 15.73
N PHE A 481 0.79 23.22 15.18
CA PHE A 481 2.05 23.33 15.93
C PHE A 481 3.16 23.97 15.08
N ASP A 482 4.18 24.49 15.75
CA ASP A 482 5.38 25.04 15.11
C ASP A 482 6.45 23.94 14.97
N ILE A 483 7.15 23.89 13.84
CA ILE A 483 8.28 22.99 13.60
C ILE A 483 9.57 23.81 13.71
N LEU A 484 10.32 23.58 14.78
CA LEU A 484 11.56 24.27 15.08
C LEU A 484 12.74 23.50 14.48
N LEU A 485 13.47 24.13 13.56
CA LEU A 485 14.60 23.53 12.84
C LEU A 485 15.86 24.39 12.98
N PRO A 486 17.05 23.79 13.15
CA PRO A 486 18.30 24.52 13.02
C PRO A 486 18.57 24.81 11.53
N SER A 487 19.16 25.96 11.22
CA SER A 487 19.57 26.30 9.85
C SER A 487 20.52 25.30 9.22
N SER A 488 21.31 24.57 10.02
CA SER A 488 22.19 23.51 9.52
C SER A 488 21.42 22.36 8.85
N SER A 489 20.09 22.26 9.04
CA SER A 489 19.28 21.24 8.37
C SER A 489 19.26 21.40 6.85
N THR A 490 19.58 22.60 6.33
CA THR A 490 19.69 22.84 4.89
C THR A 490 21.07 22.54 4.32
N ASP A 491 22.08 22.30 5.15
CA ASP A 491 23.43 21.95 4.68
C ASP A 491 23.43 20.58 3.98
N ASP A 492 22.64 19.66 4.53
CA ASP A 492 22.29 18.36 3.95
C ASP A 492 20.78 18.10 4.16
N PRO A 493 19.94 18.58 3.22
CA PRO A 493 18.49 18.47 3.34
C PRO A 493 18.02 17.01 3.25
N ALA A 494 18.67 16.16 2.46
CA ALA A 494 18.26 14.77 2.28
C ALA A 494 18.39 13.99 3.60
N THR A 495 19.53 14.11 4.27
CA THR A 495 19.76 13.48 5.58
C THR A 495 18.82 14.04 6.64
N SER A 496 18.64 15.37 6.68
CA SER A 496 17.78 16.02 7.68
C SER A 496 16.30 15.63 7.50
N LEU A 497 15.81 15.58 6.26
CA LEU A 497 14.45 15.17 5.93
C LEU A 497 14.20 13.69 6.22
N ALA A 498 15.15 12.81 5.87
CA ALA A 498 15.08 11.39 6.17
C ALA A 498 15.00 11.11 7.68
N ALA A 499 15.62 11.95 8.51
CA ALA A 499 15.55 11.86 9.96
C ALA A 499 14.26 12.47 10.55
N LEU A 500 13.81 13.60 10.02
CA LEU A 500 12.65 14.36 10.50
C LEU A 500 11.32 13.68 10.17
N VAL A 501 11.14 13.32 8.91
CA VAL A 501 9.83 13.03 8.31
C VAL A 501 9.17 11.76 8.82
N PRO A 502 9.88 10.63 9.00
CA PRO A 502 9.26 9.43 9.53
C PRO A 502 8.57 9.66 10.88
N THR A 503 9.17 10.44 11.77
CA THR A 503 8.57 10.77 13.07
C THR A 503 7.49 11.83 12.96
N LEU A 504 7.72 12.88 12.16
CA LEU A 504 6.71 13.91 11.95
C LEU A 504 5.40 13.34 11.37
N ALA A 505 5.49 12.32 10.50
CA ALA A 505 4.34 11.63 9.91
C ALA A 505 3.47 10.90 10.94
N HIS A 506 4.03 10.50 12.08
CA HIS A 506 3.30 9.83 13.16
C HIS A 506 2.39 10.77 13.96
N PHE A 507 2.79 12.03 14.13
CA PHE A 507 2.13 12.97 15.04
C PHE A 507 1.30 14.06 14.33
N ARG A 508 1.35 14.10 13.00
CA ARG A 508 0.61 15.08 12.23
C ARG A 508 -0.75 14.52 11.79
N GLY A 509 -1.84 15.23 12.09
CA GLY A 509 -3.05 15.10 11.27
C GLY A 509 -2.80 15.80 9.93
N TRP A 510 -3.03 15.11 8.80
CA TRP A 510 -2.68 15.56 7.44
C TRP A 510 -3.00 17.04 7.11
N LEU A 511 -4.04 17.57 7.76
CA LEU A 511 -4.65 18.86 7.46
C LEU A 511 -4.24 20.00 8.38
N GLN A 512 -3.49 19.72 9.44
CA GLN A 512 -3.19 20.76 10.41
C GLN A 512 -2.13 21.73 9.88
N PRO A 513 -2.31 23.05 10.15
CA PRO A 513 -1.32 24.05 9.80
C PRO A 513 -0.06 23.80 10.65
N MET A 514 1.02 23.48 9.96
CA MET A 514 2.37 23.47 10.53
C MET A 514 3.11 24.71 10.05
N SER A 515 3.85 25.36 10.93
CA SER A 515 4.66 26.54 10.62
C SER A 515 6.11 26.22 10.88
N PHE A 516 6.99 26.33 9.89
CA PHE A 516 8.41 26.10 10.09
C PHE A 516 9.06 27.37 10.65
N VAL A 517 9.83 27.19 11.72
CA VAL A 517 10.55 28.25 12.40
C VAL A 517 12.03 27.86 12.47
N TRP A 518 12.85 28.63 11.76
CA TRP A 518 14.27 28.38 11.62
C TRP A 518 15.06 29.10 12.72
N ASP A 519 15.91 28.36 13.43
CA ASP A 519 16.68 28.83 14.60
C ASP A 519 15.81 29.51 15.68
N GLY A 520 14.55 29.12 15.76
CA GLY A 520 13.59 29.65 16.71
C GLY A 520 13.65 28.97 18.08
N LEU A 521 13.07 29.63 19.07
CA LEU A 521 12.78 29.05 20.38
C LEU A 521 11.29 28.68 20.46
N PRO A 522 10.91 27.70 21.30
CA PRO A 522 9.51 27.44 21.59
C PRO A 522 8.76 28.69 22.04
N SER A 523 7.56 28.88 21.48
CA SER A 523 6.61 29.94 21.85
C SER A 523 5.55 29.37 22.82
N ASP A 524 4.42 30.07 23.00
CA ASP A 524 3.27 29.55 23.75
C ASP A 524 2.48 28.48 22.97
N ARG A 525 2.81 28.22 21.69
CA ARG A 525 2.17 27.20 20.86
C ARG A 525 2.82 25.83 21.06
N PRO A 526 2.08 24.74 20.81
CA PRO A 526 2.67 23.42 20.70
C PRO A 526 3.78 23.40 19.64
N PHE A 527 4.83 22.62 19.90
CA PHE A 527 6.00 22.61 19.02
C PHE A 527 6.54 21.20 18.77
N PHE A 528 7.10 21.02 17.58
CA PHE A 528 7.94 19.89 17.20
C PHE A 528 9.35 20.44 17.00
N LEU A 529 10.32 20.03 17.81
CA LEU A 529 11.70 20.47 17.70
C LEU A 529 12.57 19.35 17.14
N PHE A 530 13.36 19.65 16.11
CA PHE A 530 14.34 18.73 15.56
C PHE A 530 15.76 19.18 15.91
N GLY A 531 16.54 18.27 16.50
CA GLY A 531 17.89 18.54 16.99
C GLY A 531 17.96 18.73 18.51
N ASN A 532 19.07 19.31 18.98
CA ASN A 532 19.32 19.44 20.42
C ASN A 532 18.37 20.48 21.06
N PRO A 533 17.72 20.15 22.19
CA PRO A 533 16.82 21.08 22.85
C PRO A 533 17.60 22.28 23.45
N PRO A 534 17.17 23.53 23.19
CA PRO A 534 17.81 24.71 23.75
C PRO A 534 17.54 24.83 25.27
N SER A 535 18.23 25.78 25.92
CA SER A 535 17.98 26.10 27.33
C SER A 535 16.52 26.53 27.55
N GLY A 536 15.89 26.02 28.61
CA GLY A 536 14.48 26.29 28.92
C GLY A 536 13.49 25.28 28.34
N VAL A 537 13.99 24.30 27.57
CA VAL A 537 13.22 23.12 27.17
C VAL A 537 13.55 21.96 28.10
N ASP A 538 12.51 21.47 28.76
CA ASP A 538 12.56 20.32 29.65
C ASP A 538 12.25 19.05 28.87
N VAL A 539 13.18 18.09 28.94
CA VAL A 539 13.14 16.81 28.26
C VAL A 539 13.57 15.70 29.23
N PRO A 540 12.96 14.50 29.18
CA PRO A 540 13.36 13.35 30.00
C PRO A 540 14.80 12.86 29.75
N VAL A 541 15.29 12.99 28.52
CA VAL A 541 16.61 12.53 28.08
C VAL A 541 17.39 13.72 27.50
N ARG A 542 18.70 13.79 27.79
CA ARG A 542 19.61 14.81 27.24
C ARG A 542 20.78 14.17 26.56
N LEU A 543 21.19 14.74 25.42
CA LEU A 543 22.44 14.40 24.76
C LEU A 543 23.54 15.38 25.24
N VAL A 544 24.49 14.88 26.03
CA VAL A 544 25.60 15.67 26.59
C VAL A 544 26.92 15.04 26.14
N ASP A 545 27.71 15.76 25.35
CA ASP A 545 29.01 15.29 24.83
C ASP A 545 28.92 13.90 24.14
N GLY A 546 27.84 13.66 23.38
CA GLY A 546 27.60 12.37 22.69
C GLY A 546 27.06 11.25 23.60
N ARG A 547 26.73 11.56 24.86
CA ARG A 547 26.18 10.62 25.83
C ARG A 547 24.70 10.89 26.05
N LEU A 548 23.88 9.85 26.09
CA LEU A 548 22.48 9.99 26.50
C LEU A 548 22.38 9.88 28.02
N VAL A 549 21.92 10.96 28.64
CA VAL A 549 21.80 11.08 30.09
C VAL A 549 20.34 11.32 30.44
N ALA A 550 19.82 10.53 31.38
CA ALA A 550 18.53 10.71 32.01
C ALA A 550 18.66 10.50 33.53
N ALA A 551 17.60 10.74 34.30
CA ALA A 551 17.64 10.56 35.75
C ALA A 551 18.00 9.11 36.15
N GLY A 552 17.61 8.11 35.34
CA GLY A 552 17.84 6.69 35.60
C GLY A 552 19.04 6.06 34.89
N PHE A 553 19.70 6.75 33.95
CA PHE A 553 20.80 6.15 33.17
C PHE A 553 21.76 7.17 32.54
N ASP A 554 22.96 6.68 32.18
CA ASP A 554 23.98 7.42 31.44
C ASP A 554 24.66 6.46 30.44
N LEU A 555 24.35 6.63 29.15
CA LEU A 555 24.81 5.76 28.06
C LEU A 555 25.92 6.45 27.26
N GLN A 556 27.13 5.91 27.30
CA GLN A 556 28.33 6.53 26.72
C GLN A 556 28.50 6.40 25.19
N ALA A 557 27.60 5.70 24.49
CA ALA A 557 27.85 5.30 23.10
C ALA A 557 26.60 5.31 22.19
N PHE A 558 25.73 6.32 22.30
CA PHE A 558 24.63 6.46 21.36
C PHE A 558 25.12 7.06 20.04
N GLN A 559 25.49 6.19 19.10
CA GLN A 559 26.12 6.61 17.84
C GLN A 559 25.16 6.62 16.65
N ASN A 560 24.15 5.73 16.66
CA ASN A 560 23.17 5.59 15.60
C ASN A 560 21.79 5.38 16.21
N GLY A 561 20.84 6.24 15.89
CA GLY A 561 19.47 6.08 16.32
C GLY A 561 18.70 7.40 16.38
N LEU A 562 17.52 7.29 16.97
CA LEU A 562 16.59 8.39 17.11
C LEU A 562 16.13 8.46 18.56
N VAL A 563 16.11 9.64 19.16
CA VAL A 563 15.41 9.89 20.44
C VAL A 563 14.18 10.71 20.12
N VAL A 564 13.01 10.20 20.51
CA VAL A 564 11.72 10.88 20.36
C VAL A 564 11.12 11.02 21.72
N GLU A 565 10.92 12.25 22.17
CA GLU A 565 10.50 12.51 23.53
C GLU A 565 9.57 13.69 23.65
N ARG A 566 8.70 13.64 24.66
CA ARG A 566 7.91 14.78 25.04
C ARG A 566 8.81 15.87 25.61
N ALA A 567 8.42 17.10 25.34
CA ALA A 567 9.07 18.27 25.87
C ALA A 567 8.06 19.26 26.43
N SER A 568 8.55 20.13 27.31
CA SER A 568 7.82 21.34 27.71
C SER A 568 8.73 22.54 27.74
N ALA A 569 8.18 23.69 27.36
CA ALA A 569 8.84 24.99 27.45
C ALA A 569 7.85 25.97 28.09
N GLY A 570 7.98 26.20 29.40
CA GLY A 570 6.96 26.93 30.16
C GLY A 570 5.61 26.23 30.12
N ALA A 571 4.59 26.89 29.55
CA ALA A 571 3.25 26.32 29.38
C ALA A 571 3.10 25.48 28.10
N ALA A 572 3.98 25.67 27.11
CA ALA A 572 3.90 24.97 25.84
C ALA A 572 4.33 23.51 25.99
N ARG A 573 3.57 22.63 25.34
CA ARG A 573 3.86 21.19 25.22
C ARG A 573 4.40 20.90 23.84
N GLY A 574 5.36 20.00 23.74
CA GLY A 574 5.96 19.69 22.47
C GLY A 574 6.55 18.30 22.39
N LEU A 575 7.15 18.05 21.24
CA LEU A 575 7.91 16.87 20.93
C LEU A 575 9.33 17.30 20.52
N VAL A 576 10.34 16.62 21.04
CA VAL A 576 11.74 16.78 20.63
C VAL A 576 12.18 15.50 19.94
N VAL A 577 12.84 15.67 18.79
CA VAL A 577 13.40 14.58 18.00
C VAL A 577 14.89 14.84 17.78
N ILE A 578 15.71 13.93 18.32
CA ILE A 578 17.17 13.99 18.21
C ILE A 578 17.62 12.81 17.36
N ALA A 579 18.11 13.09 16.15
CA ALA A 579 18.76 12.09 15.32
C ALA A 579 20.26 12.07 15.60
N VAL A 580 20.82 10.89 15.81
CA VAL A 580 22.26 10.70 15.98
C VAL A 580 22.72 9.65 14.98
N GLY A 581 23.74 9.96 14.18
CA GLY A 581 24.21 9.08 13.11
C GLY A 581 23.11 8.78 12.09
N ARG A 582 22.95 7.51 11.72
CA ARG A 582 21.90 7.08 10.78
C ARG A 582 20.67 6.54 11.54
N PRO A 583 19.55 7.28 11.59
CA PRO A 583 18.32 6.78 12.18
C PRO A 583 17.73 5.63 11.34
N PRO A 584 16.89 4.78 11.94
CA PRO A 584 16.20 3.72 11.20
C PRO A 584 15.19 4.32 10.21
N ASP A 585 15.06 3.69 9.04
CA ASP A 585 14.16 4.14 7.96
C ASP A 585 12.68 4.03 8.36
N ASN A 586 12.34 3.18 9.33
CA ASN A 586 10.98 3.02 9.85
C ASN A 586 11.00 2.97 11.38
N PRO A 587 10.62 4.05 12.08
CA PRO A 587 10.57 4.03 13.53
C PRO A 587 9.45 3.11 14.04
N VAL A 588 9.69 2.48 15.19
CA VAL A 588 8.74 1.57 15.84
C VAL A 588 7.52 2.36 16.37
N PRO A 589 6.30 1.78 16.39
CA PRO A 589 5.11 2.50 16.86
C PRO A 589 5.27 3.10 18.27
N TYR A 590 4.90 4.38 18.43
CA TYR A 590 4.97 5.09 19.71
C TYR A 590 3.76 4.79 20.59
N GLY A 591 4.00 4.61 21.89
CA GLY A 591 2.98 4.33 22.89
C GLY A 591 2.87 5.43 23.95
N ARG A 592 2.73 5.02 25.21
CA ARG A 592 2.53 5.91 26.38
C ARG A 592 3.82 6.33 27.08
N GLU A 593 4.96 6.00 26.50
CA GLU A 593 6.24 6.42 26.99
C GLU A 593 6.42 7.94 26.97
N ALA A 594 7.30 8.45 27.83
CA ALA A 594 7.68 9.86 27.82
C ALA A 594 8.75 10.11 26.76
N ALA A 595 9.68 9.17 26.63
CA ALA A 595 10.69 9.16 25.59
C ALA A 595 10.90 7.74 25.06
N ARG A 596 11.24 7.65 23.78
CA ARG A 596 11.62 6.43 23.09
C ARG A 596 12.96 6.63 22.42
N LEU A 597 13.91 5.75 22.72
CA LEU A 597 15.17 5.63 22.01
C LEU A 597 15.02 4.51 21.00
N VAL A 598 15.20 4.79 19.71
CA VAL A 598 15.12 3.81 18.63
C VAL A 598 16.53 3.51 18.14
N THR A 599 16.96 2.26 18.27
CA THR A 599 18.30 1.78 17.89
C THR A 599 18.15 0.64 16.89
N GLY A 600 18.25 0.94 15.59
CA GLY A 600 18.08 -0.05 14.53
C GLY A 600 16.63 -0.47 14.27
N VAL A 601 16.45 -1.57 13.51
CA VAL A 601 15.17 -1.96 12.89
C VAL A 601 14.16 -2.56 13.89
N ASP A 602 14.62 -3.20 14.97
CA ASP A 602 13.74 -4.00 15.86
C ASP A 602 13.90 -3.69 17.36
N GLY A 603 14.64 -2.64 17.71
CA GLY A 603 15.03 -2.37 19.09
C GLY A 603 14.74 -0.94 19.52
N GLY A 604 14.11 -0.78 20.69
CA GLY A 604 14.00 0.51 21.34
C GLY A 604 13.97 0.42 22.86
N VAL A 605 14.49 1.46 23.50
CA VAL A 605 14.42 1.65 24.95
C VAL A 605 13.32 2.65 25.23
N VAL A 606 12.40 2.26 26.12
CA VAL A 606 11.32 3.11 26.58
C VAL A 606 11.73 3.78 27.89
N VAL A 607 11.46 5.07 27.98
CA VAL A 607 11.73 5.89 29.18
C VAL A 607 10.43 6.48 29.69
N SER A 608 10.21 6.29 30.98
CA SER A 608 9.09 6.87 31.73
C SER A 608 9.27 8.37 31.99
N ASP A 609 8.19 9.07 32.35
CA ASP A 609 8.23 10.49 32.73
C ASP A 609 9.32 10.84 33.78
N PRO A 610 9.55 10.05 34.85
CA PRO A 610 10.64 10.32 35.79
C PRO A 610 12.04 9.99 35.26
N GLY A 611 12.20 9.62 33.98
CA GLY A 611 13.50 9.33 33.37
C GLY A 611 14.02 7.91 33.64
N GLY A 612 13.17 7.01 34.13
CA GLY A 612 13.52 5.60 34.37
C GLY A 612 13.28 4.73 33.14
N ILE A 613 14.17 3.76 32.88
CA ILE A 613 13.99 2.77 31.81
C ILE A 613 12.87 1.82 32.19
N LEU A 614 11.83 1.78 31.37
CA LEU A 614 10.87 0.70 31.34
C LEU A 614 11.46 -0.29 30.32
N THR A 615 11.74 -1.52 30.74
CA THR A 615 12.33 -2.65 29.97
C THR A 615 12.01 -2.67 28.46
N PRO A 616 12.88 -3.25 27.59
CA PRO A 616 12.84 -3.05 26.15
C PRO A 616 11.47 -3.35 25.58
N ALA A 617 10.99 -2.47 24.69
CA ALA A 617 9.70 -2.62 24.04
C ALA A 617 9.59 -4.06 23.49
N PRO A 618 8.46 -4.76 23.68
CA PRO A 618 8.28 -6.05 23.04
C PRO A 618 8.51 -5.88 21.54
N THR A 619 9.38 -6.74 20.98
CA THR A 619 9.52 -6.91 19.53
C THR A 619 8.15 -7.33 19.00
N GLU A 620 7.36 -6.40 18.48
CA GLU A 620 6.23 -6.71 17.63
C GLU A 620 6.79 -7.30 16.34
N ARG A 621 6.91 -8.63 16.30
CA ARG A 621 6.77 -9.31 15.02
C ARG A 621 5.29 -9.17 14.67
N PHE A 622 4.98 -8.28 13.73
CA PHE A 622 3.70 -8.34 13.04
C PHE A 622 3.54 -9.77 12.48
N PRO A 623 2.49 -10.52 12.85
CA PRO A 623 2.24 -11.85 12.30
C PRO A 623 1.76 -11.82 10.85
#